data_AF-A0A2E6QC23-F1
#
_entry.id   AF-A0A2E6QC23-F1
#
_cell.length_a   1.000
_cell.length_b   1.000
_cell.length_c   1.000
_cell.angle_alpha   90.00
_cell.angle_beta   90.00
_cell.angle_gamma   90.00
#
_symmetry.space_group_name_H-M   'P 1'
#
loop_
_entity.id
_entity.type
_entity.pdbx_description
1 polymer ?
#
loop_
_entity_poly.entity_id
_entity_poly.type
_entity_poly.pdbx_seq_one_letter_code
_entity_poly.pdbx_strand_id
1 'polypeptide(L)'
;MLLPSSKGKEMTFESDFFLESEFIQDKLANYSGPIRLAWPPSAYHLGNPEARVALALNTGTLSVEDGRVRVSVPCTWPQHSSHVDPTWTTPLVSIRGLPEIRVQEGLFWVLEQEGWLHSYTAIWEADIPTS
;
A
#
# COMPACT_ATOMS: atom_id res chain seq x y z
N MET A 1 -16.68 13.59 -0.93
CA MET A 1 -16.92 12.89 -2.20
C MET A 1 -16.31 11.50 -2.04
N LEU A 2 -17.14 10.46 -1.92
CA LEU A 2 -16.68 9.08 -1.88
C LEU A 2 -16.17 8.73 -3.29
N LEU A 3 -15.01 8.09 -3.34
CA LEU A 3 -14.12 7.99 -4.50
C LEU A 3 -14.87 7.54 -5.78
N PRO A 4 -14.56 8.08 -6.98
CA PRO A 4 -15.27 7.71 -8.21
C PRO A 4 -14.93 6.30 -8.70
N SER A 5 -15.95 5.59 -9.21
CA SER A 5 -15.86 4.29 -9.87
C SER A 5 -14.85 4.22 -11.00
N SER A 6 -13.95 3.22 -10.95
CA SER A 6 -13.14 2.79 -12.10
C SER A 6 -12.05 1.78 -11.76
N LYS A 7 -12.19 0.58 -12.32
CA LYS A 7 -11.08 -0.37 -12.50
C LYS A 7 -9.99 0.31 -13.35
N GLY A 8 -8.77 0.40 -12.82
CA GLY A 8 -7.62 0.97 -13.53
C GLY A 8 -7.47 2.50 -13.47
N LYS A 9 -8.16 3.21 -12.56
CA LYS A 9 -7.78 4.60 -12.27
C LYS A 9 -6.59 4.67 -11.33
N GLU A 10 -5.73 5.62 -11.61
CA GLU A 10 -4.68 6.08 -10.73
C GLU A 10 -5.21 7.30 -9.95
N MET A 11 -4.85 7.36 -8.67
CA MET A 11 -5.10 8.51 -7.82
C MET A 11 -3.76 9.01 -7.30
N THR A 12 -3.38 10.20 -7.75
CA THR A 12 -2.09 10.80 -7.41
C THR A 12 -2.22 11.70 -6.18
N PHE A 13 -1.29 11.54 -5.25
CA PHE A 13 -1.15 12.30 -4.02
C PHE A 13 0.26 12.90 -3.98
N GLU A 14 0.35 14.23 -4.04
CA GLU A 14 1.60 14.96 -3.83
C GLU A 14 1.93 14.94 -2.32
N SER A 15 2.91 14.12 -1.92
CA SER A 15 3.31 13.98 -0.52
C SER A 15 4.68 13.33 -0.40
N ASP A 16 5.50 13.87 0.49
CA ASP A 16 6.88 13.45 0.75
C ASP A 16 7.03 12.57 2.01
N PHE A 17 5.94 12.19 2.69
CA PHE A 17 6.00 11.52 3.99
C PHE A 17 6.85 10.24 4.00
N PHE A 18 6.95 9.58 2.85
CA PHE A 18 7.68 8.33 2.67
C PHE A 18 9.18 8.55 2.48
N LEU A 19 9.62 9.77 2.18
CA LEU A 19 11.03 10.13 2.04
C LEU A 19 11.74 10.17 3.40
N GLU A 20 11.03 10.24 4.52
CA GLU A 20 11.61 10.10 5.86
C GLU A 20 12.02 8.66 6.20
N SER A 21 11.57 7.67 5.41
CA SER A 21 11.85 6.25 5.66
C SER A 21 13.28 5.89 5.27
N GLU A 22 14.04 5.35 6.22
CA GLU A 22 15.39 4.81 5.97
C GLU A 22 15.33 3.68 4.94
N PHE A 23 14.27 2.87 4.98
CA PHE A 23 14.05 1.80 4.00
C PHE A 23 13.89 2.35 2.58
N ILE A 24 13.11 3.42 2.40
CA ILE A 24 12.94 4.04 1.08
C ILE A 24 14.23 4.72 0.63
N GLN A 25 14.92 5.45 1.51
CA GLN A 25 16.19 6.10 1.18
C GLN A 25 17.25 5.09 0.74
N ASP A 26 17.35 3.92 1.39
CA ASP A 26 18.23 2.83 0.97
C ASP A 26 17.89 2.32 -0.44
N LYS A 27 16.59 2.17 -0.77
CA LYS A 27 16.15 1.77 -2.12
C LYS A 27 16.44 2.83 -3.17
N LEU A 28 16.28 4.11 -2.84
CA LEU A 28 16.59 5.23 -3.72
C LEU A 28 18.09 5.33 -4.01
N ALA A 29 18.93 5.19 -2.98
CA ALA A 29 20.38 5.22 -3.12
C ALA A 29 20.92 4.11 -4.06
N ASN A 30 20.23 2.97 -4.11
CA ASN A 30 20.58 1.82 -4.95
C ASN A 30 19.62 1.62 -6.12
N TYR A 31 18.92 2.68 -6.57
CA TYR A 31 17.86 2.55 -7.57
C TYR A 31 18.43 2.25 -8.96
N SER A 32 17.96 1.15 -9.56
CA SER A 32 18.32 0.73 -10.93
C SER A 32 17.10 0.46 -11.82
N GLY A 33 15.89 0.75 -11.33
CA GLY A 33 14.62 0.43 -11.97
C GLY A 33 13.53 0.18 -10.93
N PRO A 34 12.26 -0.07 -11.32
CA PRO A 34 11.16 -0.21 -10.37
C PRO A 34 11.38 -1.31 -9.33
N ILE A 35 11.16 -1.00 -8.04
CA ILE A 35 11.41 -1.89 -6.90
C ILE A 35 10.10 -2.18 -6.18
N ARG A 36 9.79 -3.47 -5.98
CA ARG A 36 8.69 -3.87 -5.10
C ARG A 36 9.08 -3.62 -3.64
N LEU A 37 8.22 -2.91 -2.92
CA LEU A 37 8.41 -2.60 -1.52
C LEU A 37 7.83 -3.72 -0.65
N ALA A 38 8.69 -4.25 0.23
CA ALA A 38 8.34 -5.28 1.19
C ALA A 38 9.16 -5.06 2.45
N TRP A 39 8.54 -4.50 3.49
CA TRP A 39 9.21 -4.29 4.76
C TRP A 39 9.32 -5.60 5.55
N PRO A 40 10.40 -5.78 6.35
CA PRO A 40 10.51 -6.91 7.26
C PRO A 40 9.44 -6.81 8.37
N PRO A 41 9.01 -7.93 8.98
CA PRO A 41 8.02 -7.92 10.06
C PRO A 41 8.37 -7.01 11.25
N SER A 42 9.66 -6.79 11.51
CA SER A 42 10.15 -5.89 12.57
C SER A 42 9.81 -4.41 12.36
N ALA A 43 9.53 -4.00 11.11
CA ALA A 43 9.15 -2.63 10.79
C ALA A 43 7.77 -2.25 11.34
N TYR A 44 6.91 -3.23 11.63
CA TYR A 44 5.53 -3.02 12.07
C TYR A 44 5.36 -2.96 13.59
N HIS A 45 6.45 -3.03 14.36
CA HIS A 45 6.36 -2.93 15.81
C HIS A 45 5.85 -1.57 16.26
N LEU A 46 5.02 -1.55 17.32
CA LEU A 46 4.52 -0.32 17.92
C LEU A 46 5.68 0.56 18.39
N GLY A 47 5.64 1.84 18.04
CA GLY A 47 6.70 2.81 18.35
C GLY A 47 7.86 2.82 17.35
N ASN A 48 7.86 1.94 16.34
CA ASN A 48 8.83 2.04 15.24
C ASN A 48 8.43 3.20 14.30
N PRO A 49 9.32 4.18 14.03
CA PRO A 49 9.01 5.27 13.09
C PRO A 49 8.66 4.76 11.68
N GLU A 50 9.20 3.61 11.26
CA GLU A 50 8.90 2.99 9.96
C GLU A 50 7.48 2.42 9.88
N ALA A 51 6.82 2.14 11.01
CA ALA A 51 5.56 1.40 11.02
C ALA A 51 4.48 2.11 10.20
N ARG A 52 4.42 3.44 10.26
CA ARG A 52 3.44 4.22 9.48
C ARG A 52 3.68 4.09 7.98
N VAL A 53 4.93 4.21 7.54
CA VAL A 53 5.30 4.13 6.11
C VAL A 53 5.13 2.71 5.59
N ALA A 54 5.59 1.72 6.36
CA ALA A 54 5.41 0.31 6.07
C ALA A 54 3.92 -0.05 5.93
N LEU A 55 3.06 0.35 6.87
CA LEU A 55 1.63 0.07 6.79
C LEU A 55 0.95 0.72 5.57
N ALA A 56 1.37 1.92 5.18
CA ALA A 56 0.78 2.64 4.06
C ALA A 56 1.23 2.10 2.69
N LEU A 57 2.51 1.73 2.57
CA LEU A 57 3.16 1.48 1.28
C LEU A 57 3.61 0.04 1.05
N ASN A 58 3.44 -0.84 2.04
CA ASN A 58 3.76 -2.25 1.87
C ASN A 58 3.02 -2.83 0.67
N THR A 59 3.71 -3.67 -0.10
CA THR A 59 3.27 -4.25 -1.37
C THR A 59 3.20 -3.28 -2.55
N GLY A 60 3.51 -1.99 -2.35
CA GLY A 60 3.65 -1.01 -3.43
C GLY A 60 4.92 -1.19 -4.26
N THR A 61 5.02 -0.39 -5.30
CA THR A 61 6.18 -0.31 -6.19
C THR A 61 6.75 1.09 -6.15
N LEU A 62 8.04 1.20 -5.82
CA LEU A 62 8.82 2.43 -5.94
C LEU A 62 9.34 2.55 -7.37
N SER A 63 9.08 3.68 -8.02
CA SER A 63 9.71 4.07 -9.28
C SER A 63 10.23 5.51 -9.19
N VAL A 64 11.15 5.84 -10.09
CA VAL A 64 11.65 7.20 -10.31
C VAL A 64 11.38 7.53 -11.77
N GLU A 65 10.56 8.55 -12.00
CA GLU A 65 10.08 8.98 -13.31
C GLU A 65 10.13 10.51 -13.37
N ASP A 66 10.66 11.08 -14.47
CA ASP A 66 10.71 12.53 -14.70
C ASP A 66 11.33 13.34 -13.54
N GLY A 67 12.31 12.78 -12.82
CA GLY A 67 12.96 13.43 -11.68
C GLY A 67 12.13 13.45 -10.40
N ARG A 68 11.05 12.67 -10.34
CA ARG A 68 10.17 12.48 -9.18
C ARG A 68 10.24 11.05 -8.67
N VAL A 69 10.16 10.91 -7.36
CA VAL A 69 9.98 9.61 -6.69
C VAL A 69 8.50 9.30 -6.63
N ARG A 70 8.11 8.12 -7.11
CA ARG A 70 6.73 7.63 -7.12
C ARG A 70 6.63 6.33 -6.35
N VAL A 71 5.60 6.21 -5.51
CA VAL A 71 5.21 4.94 -4.91
C VAL A 71 3.79 4.60 -5.31
N SER A 72 3.64 3.53 -6.08
CA SER A 72 2.35 3.05 -6.57
C SER A 72 1.88 1.86 -5.74
N VAL A 73 0.77 2.00 -5.03
CA VAL A 73 0.15 0.93 -4.25
C VAL A 73 -1.18 0.53 -4.90
N PRO A 74 -1.33 -0.74 -5.31
CA PRO A 74 -2.61 -1.23 -5.78
C PRO A 74 -3.59 -1.33 -4.61
N CYS A 75 -4.55 -0.41 -4.53
CA CYS A 75 -5.68 -0.46 -3.61
C CYS A 75 -6.77 -1.35 -4.23
N THR A 76 -6.45 -2.63 -4.39
CA THR A 76 -7.31 -3.63 -5.02
C THR A 76 -7.74 -4.69 -4.03
N TRP A 77 -8.91 -5.27 -4.27
CA TRP A 77 -9.35 -6.45 -3.55
C TRP A 77 -8.38 -7.63 -3.79
N PRO A 78 -7.89 -8.34 -2.75
CA PRO A 78 -7.10 -9.55 -2.93
C PRO A 78 -7.99 -10.65 -3.55
N GLN A 79 -7.75 -10.99 -4.81
CA GLN A 79 -8.60 -11.92 -5.58
C GLN A 79 -8.48 -13.40 -5.18
N HIS A 80 -7.80 -13.75 -4.08
CA HIS A 80 -7.57 -15.14 -3.66
C HIS A 80 -7.65 -15.34 -2.14
N SER A 81 -8.60 -14.66 -1.51
CA SER A 81 -9.16 -15.15 -0.25
C SER A 81 -10.20 -16.22 -0.63
N SER A 82 -10.12 -17.38 0.02
CA SER A 82 -10.67 -18.66 -0.47
C SER A 82 -12.09 -18.57 -1.06
N HIS A 83 -12.23 -18.67 -2.39
CA HIS A 83 -13.53 -18.79 -3.07
C HIS A 83 -14.38 -19.99 -2.61
N VAL A 84 -13.80 -20.86 -1.78
CA VAL A 84 -14.41 -22.08 -1.24
C VAL A 84 -15.09 -21.81 0.11
N ASP A 85 -14.70 -20.75 0.84
CA ASP A 85 -15.26 -20.44 2.16
C ASP A 85 -15.37 -18.91 2.38
N PRO A 86 -16.56 -18.32 2.23
CA PRO A 86 -16.78 -16.88 2.43
C PRO A 86 -16.68 -16.44 3.90
N THR A 87 -16.42 -17.36 4.84
CA THR A 87 -16.07 -17.04 6.24
C THR A 87 -14.57 -16.88 6.44
N TRP A 88 -13.76 -17.24 5.45
CA TRP A 88 -12.33 -17.10 5.51
C TRP A 88 -11.95 -15.63 5.36
N THR A 89 -11.29 -15.12 6.38
CA THR A 89 -10.92 -13.72 6.50
C THR A 89 -9.50 -13.56 6.01
N THR A 90 -9.24 -12.66 5.06
CA THR A 90 -7.89 -12.36 4.60
C THR A 90 -7.12 -11.67 5.72
N PRO A 91 -6.05 -12.28 6.25
CA PRO A 91 -5.19 -11.58 7.18
C PRO A 91 -4.45 -10.47 6.43
N LEU A 92 -4.78 -9.22 6.73
CA LEU A 92 -4.05 -8.06 6.19
C LEU A 92 -2.71 -7.90 6.91
N VAL A 93 -2.69 -8.15 8.23
CA VAL A 93 -1.50 -8.14 9.06
C VAL A 93 -1.65 -9.25 10.10
N SER A 94 -0.76 -10.23 10.06
CA SER A 94 -0.68 -11.32 11.06
C SER A 94 0.73 -11.33 11.66
N ILE A 95 0.90 -10.61 12.77
CA ILE A 95 2.16 -10.53 13.52
C ILE A 95 1.96 -11.29 14.83
N ARG A 96 2.84 -12.27 15.09
CA ARG A 96 2.79 -13.09 16.29
C ARG A 96 2.87 -12.22 17.55
N GLY A 97 1.81 -12.21 18.36
CA GLY A 97 1.71 -11.43 19.60
C GLY A 97 0.93 -10.11 19.49
N LEU A 98 0.44 -9.74 18.30
CA LEU A 98 -0.47 -8.61 18.10
C LEU A 98 -1.87 -9.09 17.66
N PRO A 99 -2.92 -8.26 17.87
CA PRO A 99 -4.23 -8.52 17.28
C PRO A 99 -4.11 -8.64 15.76
N GLU A 100 -4.67 -9.71 15.22
CA GLU A 100 -4.68 -9.95 13.79
C GLU A 100 -5.71 -9.06 13.11
N ILE A 101 -5.28 -8.30 12.10
CA ILE A 101 -6.19 -7.47 11.31
C ILE A 101 -6.68 -8.31 10.14
N ARG A 102 -8.00 -8.47 10.08
CA ARG A 102 -8.70 -9.34 9.15
C ARG A 102 -9.78 -8.57 8.43
N VAL A 103 -9.94 -8.79 7.12
CA VAL A 103 -11.06 -8.24 6.34
C VAL A 103 -12.02 -9.37 5.97
N GLN A 104 -13.30 -9.15 6.21
CA GLN A 104 -14.37 -10.06 5.82
C GLN A 104 -14.75 -9.81 4.36
N GLU A 105 -14.68 -10.86 3.54
CA GLU A 105 -14.82 -10.78 2.07
C GLU A 105 -16.13 -10.17 1.60
N GLY A 106 -17.23 -10.52 2.27
CA GLY A 106 -18.56 -10.05 1.90
C GLY A 106 -18.73 -8.54 2.00
N LEU A 107 -18.06 -7.88 2.96
CA LEU A 107 -18.25 -6.44 3.19
C LEU A 107 -17.63 -5.61 2.07
N PHE A 108 -16.41 -5.92 1.64
CA PHE A 108 -15.76 -5.15 0.56
C PHE A 108 -16.44 -5.38 -0.80
N TRP A 109 -16.87 -6.63 -1.09
CA TRP A 109 -17.63 -6.93 -2.30
C TRP A 109 -18.95 -6.15 -2.36
N VAL A 110 -19.71 -6.13 -1.26
CA VAL A 110 -20.95 -5.33 -1.18
C VAL A 110 -20.63 -3.84 -1.35
N LEU A 111 -19.59 -3.31 -0.68
CA LEU A 111 -19.21 -1.91 -0.80
C LEU A 111 -18.75 -1.53 -2.23
N GLU A 112 -18.15 -2.46 -2.99
CA GLU A 112 -17.82 -2.24 -4.40
C GLU A 112 -19.08 -2.25 -5.29
N GLN A 113 -20.02 -3.17 -5.07
CA GLN A 113 -21.31 -3.21 -5.78
C GLN A 113 -22.16 -1.97 -5.52
N GLU A 114 -22.19 -1.49 -4.28
CA GLU A 114 -22.92 -0.28 -3.87
C GLU A 114 -22.20 1.02 -4.31
N GLY A 115 -21.00 0.92 -4.90
CA GLY A 115 -20.23 2.07 -5.36
C GLY A 115 -19.63 2.92 -4.24
N TRP A 116 -19.44 2.34 -3.06
CA TRP A 116 -18.86 3.03 -1.89
C TRP A 116 -17.34 2.86 -1.83
N LEU A 117 -16.80 1.78 -2.39
CA LEU A 117 -15.38 1.53 -2.55
C LEU A 117 -15.08 1.10 -3.99
N HIS A 118 -13.93 1.50 -4.52
CA HIS A 118 -13.50 1.11 -5.85
C HIS A 118 -12.05 0.68 -5.84
N SER A 119 -11.69 -0.26 -6.71
CA SER A 119 -10.29 -0.64 -6.94
C SER A 119 -9.57 0.49 -7.70
N TYR A 120 -8.46 0.98 -7.16
CA TYR A 120 -7.61 2.00 -7.82
C TYR A 120 -6.14 1.76 -7.48
N THR A 121 -5.24 2.44 -8.17
CA THR A 121 -3.82 2.54 -7.77
C THR A 121 -3.61 3.88 -7.11
N ALA A 122 -3.22 3.88 -5.83
CA ALA A 122 -2.76 5.09 -5.16
C ALA A 122 -1.31 5.35 -5.58
N ILE A 123 -1.02 6.56 -6.05
CA ILE A 123 0.34 6.99 -6.39
C ILE A 123 0.70 8.13 -5.45
N TRP A 124 1.71 7.94 -4.61
CA TRP A 124 2.33 9.04 -3.90
C TRP A 124 3.53 9.52 -4.70
N GLU A 125 3.61 10.82 -4.97
CA GLU A 125 4.75 11.40 -5.66
C GLU A 125 5.34 12.58 -4.89
N ALA A 126 6.66 12.70 -4.99
CA ALA A 126 7.43 13.78 -4.40
C ALA A 126 8.67 14.05 -5.27
N ASP A 127 9.17 15.28 -5.22
CA ASP A 127 10.44 15.61 -5.86
C ASP A 127 11.58 14.85 -5.18
N ILE A 128 12.61 14.47 -5.96
CA ILE A 128 13.80 13.81 -5.40
C ILE A 128 14.43 14.75 -4.37
N PRO A 129 14.76 14.27 -3.15
CA PRO A 129 15.47 15.08 -2.17
C PRO A 129 16.77 15.60 -2.79
N THR A 130 16.91 16.92 -2.88
CA THR A 130 18.18 17.53 -3.27
C THR A 130 19.13 17.43 -2.08
N SER A 131 20.22 16.68 -2.27
CA SER A 131 21.31 16.50 -1.30
C SER A 131 21.98 17.81 -0.91
#